data_AF-A7EBD0-F1
#
_entry.id   AF-A7EBD0-F1
#
_cell.length_a   1.000
_cell.length_b   1.000
_cell.length_c   1.000
_cell.angle_alpha   90.00
_cell.angle_beta   90.00
_cell.angle_gamma   90.00
#
_symmetry.space_group_name_H-M   'P 1'
#
loop_
_entity.id
_entity.type
_entity.pdbx_description
1 polymer ?
#
loop_
_entity_poly.entity_id
_entity_poly.type
_entity_poly.pdbx_seq_one_letter_code
_entity_poly.pdbx_strand_id
1 'polypeptide(L)'
;MSAFNHILAQLTQNPILGRTIRRLDFSELKTARPMREFSNSLYGMVSLAPHLREFRLPKDTNLNSFLSESLLRLLFVGLPHLKTLDLGNCTSSTLDCIPSILDRLPKAASLPIKSLSLENCTALPASSFDSLFSRLGSIQSMTLSHTHITTESLQLLPPTARISHLAINHCALIEDVSLVDFITSHPSVKHTLVYLDASVDLTVSEEIKERETELLLRYAPRTIKTLKLRGWKMGSACAAQLKSLNQTIEELSIGTGLRMRDLESIFLDDEDNDSRNEEDAIDSSEIDSKYTTVLEPMERAIAITKLRRRISITPLPTVTGAKHSLRYLDIRGMTLAEQSKIRSSILLGRQSMALDVIAVNDRLMDREGTLKEICASVGWNLKRDGRRCLLVRRKV
;
A
#
# COMPACT_ATOMS: atom_id res chain seq x y z
N MET A 1 -1.26 40.40 8.94
CA MET A 1 -0.67 39.40 9.86
C MET A 1 -1.20 38.04 9.47
N SER A 2 -0.33 37.09 9.11
CA SER A 2 -0.77 35.72 8.82
C SER A 2 -1.37 35.09 10.08
N ALA A 3 -2.35 34.20 9.94
CA ALA A 3 -2.98 33.51 11.08
C ALA A 3 -1.94 32.78 11.97
N PHE A 4 -0.83 32.32 11.39
CA PHE A 4 0.29 31.71 12.10
C PHE A 4 0.99 32.67 13.06
N ASN A 5 1.21 33.92 12.65
CA ASN A 5 1.81 34.92 13.53
C ASN A 5 0.88 35.27 14.69
N HIS A 6 -0.44 35.22 14.49
CA HIS A 6 -1.41 35.41 15.56
C HIS A 6 -1.40 34.23 16.56
N ILE A 7 -1.40 32.99 16.07
CA ILE A 7 -1.29 31.79 16.92
C ILE A 7 0.02 31.82 17.71
N LEU A 8 1.13 32.13 17.04
CA LEU A 8 2.43 32.24 17.69
C LEU A 8 2.43 33.34 18.77
N ALA A 9 1.84 34.50 18.49
CA ALA A 9 1.70 35.56 19.48
C ALA A 9 0.87 35.10 20.70
N GLN A 10 -0.24 34.39 20.49
CA GLN A 10 -1.06 33.84 21.58
C GLN A 10 -0.30 32.80 22.41
N LEU A 11 0.46 31.90 21.77
CA LEU A 11 1.27 30.90 22.47
C LEU A 11 2.43 31.53 23.24
N THR A 12 2.99 32.61 22.71
CA THR A 12 4.06 33.37 23.36
C THR A 12 3.52 34.12 24.58
N GLN A 13 2.33 34.70 24.47
CA GLN A 13 1.65 35.39 25.58
C GLN A 13 1.19 34.41 26.67
N ASN A 14 0.83 33.17 26.31
CA ASN A 14 0.35 32.16 27.24
C ASN A 14 1.12 30.82 27.11
N PRO A 15 2.34 30.70 27.68
CA PRO A 15 3.18 29.51 27.54
C PRO A 15 2.56 28.21 28.08
N ILE A 16 1.58 28.32 28.99
CA ILE A 16 0.85 27.18 29.53
C ILE A 16 0.09 26.46 28.40
N LEU A 17 -0.51 27.21 27.46
CA LEU A 17 -1.20 26.64 26.31
C LEU A 17 -0.23 25.81 25.46
N GLY A 18 0.98 26.32 25.21
CA GLY A 18 2.02 25.59 24.49
C GLY A 18 2.36 24.22 25.12
N ARG A 19 2.45 24.16 26.46
CA ARG A 19 2.70 22.90 27.19
C ARG A 19 1.56 21.88 27.07
N THR A 20 0.34 22.32 26.77
CA THR A 20 -0.80 21.42 26.54
C THR A 20 -0.81 20.82 25.12
N ILE A 21 -0.12 21.43 24.16
CA ILE A 21 -0.10 20.97 22.77
C ILE A 21 0.57 19.60 22.68
N ARG A 22 -0.19 18.61 22.21
CA ARG A 22 0.30 17.24 21.94
C ARG A 22 0.37 16.89 20.47
N ARG A 23 -0.37 17.60 19.62
CA ARG A 23 -0.42 17.35 18.17
C ARG A 23 -0.41 18.66 17.41
N LEU A 24 0.41 18.73 16.38
CA LEU A 24 0.41 19.77 15.37
C LEU A 24 0.32 19.09 14.01
N ASP A 25 -0.77 19.37 13.29
CA ASP A 25 -1.08 18.73 12.02
C ASP A 25 -1.39 19.80 10.99
N PHE A 26 -0.49 19.94 10.00
CA PHE A 26 -0.63 20.90 8.92
C PHE A 26 -0.80 20.21 7.55
N SER A 27 -1.09 18.91 7.53
CA SER A 27 -1.09 18.09 6.31
C SER A 27 -2.03 18.61 5.20
N GLU A 28 -3.17 19.18 5.58
CA GLU A 28 -4.18 19.74 4.67
C GLU A 28 -3.95 21.23 4.31
N LEU A 29 -2.92 21.86 4.87
CA LEU A 29 -2.63 23.27 4.64
C LEU A 29 -2.07 23.49 3.23
N LYS A 30 -2.68 24.41 2.49
CA LYS A 30 -2.27 24.78 1.12
C LYS A 30 -2.23 26.29 0.97
N THR A 31 -1.32 26.77 0.16
CA THR A 31 -1.08 28.18 -0.13
C THR A 31 -0.75 28.38 -1.60
N ALA A 32 -1.27 29.46 -2.19
CA ALA A 32 -1.03 29.75 -3.60
C ALA A 32 0.37 30.32 -3.88
N ARG A 33 1.10 30.76 -2.84
CA ARG A 33 2.40 31.40 -2.96
C ARG A 33 3.37 30.87 -1.91
N PRO A 34 4.67 30.75 -2.24
CA PRO A 34 5.71 30.43 -1.28
C PRO A 34 5.67 31.31 -0.03
N MET A 35 5.60 30.71 1.16
CA MET A 35 5.60 31.44 2.43
C MET A 35 6.84 31.11 3.26
N ARG A 36 7.95 31.80 3.01
CA ARG A 36 9.22 31.56 3.75
C ARG A 36 9.09 31.78 5.27
N GLU A 37 8.28 32.75 5.68
CA GLU A 37 8.01 33.05 7.09
C GLU A 37 7.32 31.90 7.85
N PHE A 38 6.71 30.97 7.11
CA PHE A 38 6.06 29.80 7.69
C PHE A 38 7.04 28.95 8.50
N SER A 39 8.27 28.77 8.01
CA SER A 39 9.31 28.00 8.69
C SER A 39 9.69 28.59 10.05
N ASN A 40 9.83 29.92 10.12
CA ASN A 40 10.12 30.63 11.37
C ASN A 40 8.94 30.54 12.35
N SER A 41 7.71 30.71 11.83
CA SER A 41 6.50 30.58 12.62
C SER A 41 6.36 29.18 13.20
N LEU A 42 6.65 28.17 12.39
CA LEU A 42 6.56 26.77 12.78
C LEU A 42 7.64 26.39 13.79
N TYR A 43 8.89 26.84 13.62
CA TYR A 43 9.92 26.72 14.65
C TYR A 43 9.47 27.33 15.98
N GLY A 44 8.93 28.56 15.94
CA GLY A 44 8.39 29.22 17.12
C GLY A 44 7.30 28.39 17.81
N MET A 45 6.32 27.91 17.06
CA MET A 45 5.23 27.09 17.60
C MET A 45 5.73 25.78 18.20
N VAL A 46 6.64 25.07 17.53
CA VAL A 46 7.20 23.80 18.03
C VAL A 46 8.06 24.03 19.27
N SER A 47 8.81 25.14 19.34
CA SER A 47 9.65 25.47 20.50
C SER A 47 8.83 25.73 21.77
N LEU A 48 7.61 26.23 21.61
CA LEU A 48 6.66 26.45 22.71
C LEU A 48 5.86 25.20 23.08
N ALA A 49 6.01 24.10 22.33
CA ALA A 49 5.32 22.83 22.52
C ALA A 49 6.30 21.68 22.90
N PRO A 50 6.96 21.73 24.08
CA PRO A 50 7.97 20.73 24.49
C PRO A 50 7.43 19.31 24.69
N HIS A 51 6.10 19.20 24.66
CA HIS A 51 5.31 18.06 25.05
C HIS A 51 4.60 17.40 23.87
N LEU A 52 4.97 17.83 22.66
CA LEU A 52 4.48 17.37 21.37
C LEU A 52 4.74 15.87 21.19
N ARG A 53 3.72 15.16 20.73
CA ARG A 53 3.74 13.71 20.44
C ARG A 53 3.59 13.42 18.97
N GLU A 54 2.87 14.29 18.24
CA GLU A 54 2.60 14.12 16.82
C GLU A 54 2.87 15.43 16.08
N PHE A 55 3.71 15.35 15.05
CA PHE A 55 3.98 16.45 14.14
C PHE A 55 3.77 16.00 12.71
N ARG A 56 2.93 16.71 11.95
CA ARG A 56 2.75 16.50 10.51
C ARG A 56 2.97 17.79 9.73
N LEU A 57 3.89 17.71 8.79
CA LEU A 57 4.25 18.81 7.91
C LEU A 57 3.19 19.04 6.82
N PRO A 58 3.01 20.27 6.31
CA PRO A 58 2.21 20.48 5.10
C PRO A 58 2.77 19.70 3.91
N LYS A 59 1.87 19.13 3.13
CA LYS A 59 2.23 18.45 1.87
C LYS A 59 2.47 19.43 0.70
N ASP A 60 2.16 20.71 0.91
CA ASP A 60 2.33 21.76 -0.10
C ASP A 60 3.80 22.21 -0.21
N THR A 61 4.34 22.13 -1.43
CA THR A 61 5.71 22.53 -1.77
C THR A 61 5.98 24.02 -1.54
N ASN A 62 4.96 24.87 -1.56
CA ASN A 62 5.09 26.30 -1.26
C ASN A 62 5.40 26.57 0.22
N LEU A 63 5.17 25.60 1.10
CA LEU A 63 5.38 25.70 2.54
C LEU A 63 6.58 24.90 3.00
N ASN A 64 6.68 23.65 2.53
CA ASN A 64 7.66 22.70 3.03
C ASN A 64 9.04 22.78 2.36
N SER A 65 9.22 23.59 1.32
CA SER A 65 10.53 23.76 0.65
C SER A 65 11.53 24.58 1.48
N PHE A 66 11.07 25.36 2.46
CA PHE A 66 11.88 26.33 3.21
C PHE A 66 12.10 25.95 4.69
N LEU A 67 12.14 24.65 5.03
CA LEU A 67 12.41 24.24 6.40
C LEU A 67 13.77 24.74 6.88
N SER A 68 13.86 25.11 8.15
CA SER A 68 15.11 25.53 8.78
C SER A 68 15.80 24.36 9.48
N GLU A 69 17.13 24.38 9.52
CA GLU A 69 17.92 23.38 10.25
C GLU A 69 17.56 23.35 11.75
N SER A 70 17.28 24.54 12.31
CA SER A 70 16.87 24.70 13.71
C SER A 70 15.58 23.95 14.02
N LEU A 71 14.62 23.94 13.08
CA LEU A 71 13.41 23.16 13.21
C LEU A 71 13.69 21.66 13.17
N LEU A 72 14.48 21.17 12.20
CA LEU A 72 14.82 19.76 12.12
C LEU A 72 15.54 19.28 13.39
N ARG A 73 16.48 20.08 13.89
CA ARG A 73 17.17 19.80 15.15
C ARG A 73 16.19 19.72 16.33
N LEU A 74 15.23 20.62 16.40
CA LEU A 74 14.19 20.59 17.44
C LEU A 74 13.33 19.32 17.33
N LEU A 75 12.92 18.93 16.11
CA LEU A 75 12.10 17.74 15.86
C LEU A 75 12.82 16.43 16.22
N PHE A 76 14.09 16.27 15.84
CA PHE A 76 14.84 15.03 16.08
C PHE A 76 15.47 14.96 17.47
N VAL A 77 15.97 16.07 18.01
CA VAL A 77 16.77 16.08 19.26
C VAL A 77 16.03 16.76 20.41
N GLY A 78 15.22 17.77 20.13
CA GLY A 78 14.63 18.64 21.15
C GLY A 78 13.28 18.19 21.70
N LEU A 79 12.64 17.16 21.13
CA LEU A 79 11.31 16.69 21.52
C LEU A 79 11.34 15.25 22.05
N PRO A 80 11.52 15.04 23.37
CA PRO A 80 11.69 13.69 23.94
C PRO A 80 10.41 12.84 23.91
N HIS A 81 9.25 13.45 23.65
CA HIS A 81 7.96 12.75 23.62
C HIS A 81 7.40 12.56 22.21
N LEU A 82 8.14 12.95 21.17
CA LEU A 82 7.70 12.86 19.79
C LEU A 82 7.62 11.39 19.36
N LYS A 83 6.41 10.92 19.09
CA LYS A 83 6.12 9.54 18.67
C LYS A 83 5.83 9.45 17.17
N THR A 84 5.21 10.47 16.59
CA THR A 84 4.84 10.49 15.18
C THR A 84 5.47 11.69 14.51
N LEU A 85 6.26 11.43 13.48
CA LEU A 85 6.89 12.44 12.65
C LEU A 85 6.54 12.16 11.18
N ASP A 86 5.80 13.09 10.58
CA ASP A 86 5.40 13.02 9.19
C ASP A 86 5.99 14.22 8.44
N LEU A 87 6.99 13.93 7.60
CA LEU A 87 7.68 14.88 6.72
C LEU A 87 7.35 14.59 5.25
N GLY A 88 6.26 13.85 4.96
CA GLY A 88 5.91 13.46 3.60
C GLY A 88 5.77 14.65 2.64
N ASN A 89 6.23 14.45 1.40
CA ASN A 89 6.32 15.44 0.31
C ASN A 89 7.24 16.63 0.61
N CYS A 90 8.12 16.52 1.61
CA CYS A 90 9.09 17.57 1.89
C CYS A 90 10.14 17.67 0.76
N THR A 91 10.21 18.84 0.14
CA THR A 91 11.17 19.13 -0.95
C THR A 91 12.33 20.01 -0.51
N SER A 92 12.45 20.30 0.80
CA SER A 92 13.54 21.14 1.32
C SER A 92 14.89 20.44 1.24
N SER A 93 15.89 21.12 0.67
CA SER A 93 17.27 20.68 0.67
C SER A 93 17.90 20.66 2.07
N THR A 94 17.28 21.31 3.06
CA THR A 94 17.76 21.31 4.46
C THR A 94 17.68 19.92 5.11
N LEU A 95 16.96 18.98 4.49
CA LEU A 95 16.98 17.57 4.88
C LEU A 95 18.40 16.95 4.80
N ASP A 96 19.28 17.47 3.94
CA ASP A 96 20.69 17.04 3.85
C ASP A 96 21.47 17.22 5.16
N CYS A 97 20.98 18.07 6.07
CA CYS A 97 21.59 18.30 7.38
C CYS A 97 21.19 17.24 8.43
N ILE A 98 20.30 16.29 8.12
CA ILE A 98 19.86 15.26 9.08
C ILE A 98 21.05 14.43 9.63
N PRO A 99 22.00 13.93 8.82
CA PRO A 99 23.17 13.21 9.32
C PRO A 99 23.96 14.04 10.34
N SER A 100 24.25 15.31 10.02
CA SER A 100 25.04 16.17 10.90
C SER A 100 24.32 16.55 12.20
N ILE A 101 22.98 16.58 12.19
CA ILE A 101 22.16 16.73 13.40
C ILE A 101 22.24 15.47 14.27
N LEU A 102 22.13 14.28 13.66
CA LEU A 102 22.11 13.00 14.36
C LEU A 102 23.49 12.55 14.85
N ASP A 103 24.57 12.92 14.16
CA ASP A 103 25.96 12.63 14.56
C ASP A 103 26.35 13.32 15.86
N ARG A 104 25.67 14.41 16.22
CA ARG A 104 25.86 15.11 17.50
C ARG A 104 25.21 14.38 18.67
N LEU A 105 24.33 13.41 18.41
CA LEU A 105 23.75 12.57 19.46
C LEU A 105 24.73 11.45 19.84
N PRO A 106 24.79 11.04 21.12
CA PRO A 106 25.48 9.83 21.51
C PRO A 106 25.00 8.64 20.66
N LYS A 107 25.92 7.78 20.20
CA LYS A 107 25.57 6.64 19.32
C LYS A 107 24.53 5.70 19.94
N ALA A 108 24.48 5.60 21.28
CA ALA A 108 23.53 4.78 22.01
C ALA A 108 22.15 5.44 22.18
N ALA A 109 21.98 6.71 21.82
CA ALA A 109 20.71 7.42 21.99
C ALA A 109 19.69 6.93 20.95
N SER A 110 18.57 6.38 21.40
CA SER A 110 17.45 6.01 20.52
C SER A 110 16.46 7.17 20.39
N LEU A 111 15.94 7.38 19.18
CA LEU A 111 14.83 8.31 18.97
C LEU A 111 13.51 7.71 19.51
N PRO A 112 12.65 8.52 20.14
CA PRO A 112 11.36 8.06 20.69
C PRO A 112 10.27 7.80 19.61
N ILE A 113 10.64 7.96 18.33
CA ILE A 113 9.73 7.91 17.19
C ILE A 113 9.23 6.48 16.97
N LYS A 114 7.90 6.32 16.94
CA LYS A 114 7.18 5.07 16.66
C LYS A 114 6.59 5.04 15.25
N SER A 115 6.24 6.19 14.69
CA SER A 115 5.71 6.32 13.33
C SER A 115 6.47 7.40 12.58
N LEU A 116 7.06 7.02 11.45
CA LEU A 116 7.85 7.89 10.59
C LEU A 116 7.29 7.83 9.16
N SER A 117 6.95 8.98 8.60
CA SER A 117 6.55 9.12 7.20
C SER A 117 7.51 10.07 6.49
N LEU A 118 8.14 9.54 5.44
CA LEU A 118 9.04 10.22 4.50
C LEU A 118 8.56 9.99 3.06
N GLU A 119 7.26 9.78 2.86
CA GLU A 119 6.67 9.57 1.54
C GLU A 119 7.07 10.71 0.58
N ASN A 120 7.47 10.37 -0.64
CA ASN A 120 7.81 11.32 -1.70
C ASN A 120 8.88 12.37 -1.30
N CYS A 121 9.79 12.00 -0.38
CA CYS A 121 10.93 12.82 0.03
C CYS A 121 12.14 12.56 -0.87
N THR A 122 12.07 12.98 -2.12
CA THR A 122 13.15 12.77 -3.11
C THR A 122 14.40 13.60 -2.86
N ALA A 123 14.27 14.68 -2.08
CA ALA A 123 15.40 15.51 -1.67
C ALA A 123 16.26 14.87 -0.57
N LEU A 124 15.87 13.72 0.00
CA LEU A 124 16.60 13.07 1.08
C LEU A 124 17.70 12.15 0.52
N PRO A 125 18.99 12.37 0.85
CA PRO A 125 20.09 11.55 0.37
C PRO A 125 20.15 10.22 1.13
N ALA A 126 20.72 9.19 0.50
CA ALA A 126 20.85 7.84 1.06
C ALA A 126 21.47 7.82 2.48
N SER A 127 22.53 8.60 2.70
CA SER A 127 23.23 8.71 3.99
C SER A 127 22.35 9.22 5.14
N SER A 128 21.27 9.95 4.84
CA SER A 128 20.29 10.39 5.84
C SER A 128 19.46 9.23 6.36
N PHE A 129 19.13 8.25 5.51
CA PHE A 129 18.43 7.05 5.94
C PHE A 129 19.30 6.21 6.87
N ASP A 130 20.58 6.03 6.55
CA ASP A 130 21.53 5.26 7.37
C ASP A 130 21.65 5.84 8.78
N SER A 131 21.86 7.16 8.85
CA SER A 131 22.00 7.90 10.10
C SER A 131 20.72 7.84 10.92
N LEU A 132 19.57 7.95 10.27
CA LEU A 132 18.26 7.93 10.91
C LEU A 132 17.91 6.53 11.43
N PHE A 133 18.02 5.50 10.59
CA PHE A 133 17.52 4.16 10.90
C PHE A 133 18.28 3.49 12.03
N SER A 134 19.60 3.70 12.11
CA SER A 134 20.42 3.21 13.23
C SER A 134 19.97 3.72 14.61
N ARG A 135 19.14 4.77 14.66
CA ARG A 135 18.62 5.37 15.91
C ARG A 135 17.14 5.03 16.18
N LEU A 136 16.46 4.31 15.28
CA LEU A 136 15.02 4.02 15.36
C LEU A 136 14.68 2.75 16.14
N GLY A 137 15.16 2.61 17.37
CA GLY A 137 14.94 1.40 18.19
C GLY A 137 13.48 1.14 18.60
N SER A 138 12.59 2.15 18.53
CA SER A 138 11.18 2.05 18.93
C SER A 138 10.19 2.10 17.76
N ILE A 139 10.67 2.04 16.52
CA ILE A 139 9.83 2.23 15.33
C ILE A 139 8.86 1.06 15.14
N GLN A 140 7.62 1.41 14.75
CA GLN A 140 6.51 0.48 14.51
C GLN A 140 5.88 0.68 13.13
N SER A 141 5.89 1.91 12.61
CA SER A 141 5.28 2.25 11.32
C SER A 141 6.24 3.12 10.51
N MET A 142 6.49 2.71 9.26
CA MET A 142 7.34 3.43 8.32
C MET A 142 6.67 3.54 6.96
N THR A 143 6.56 4.76 6.45
CA THR A 143 6.12 5.06 5.09
C THR A 143 7.25 5.75 4.35
N LEU A 144 7.84 5.05 3.39
CA LEU A 144 9.07 5.43 2.67
C LEU A 144 8.86 5.42 1.16
N SER A 145 7.60 5.40 0.73
CA SER A 145 7.16 5.35 -0.65
C SER A 145 7.76 6.48 -1.49
N HIS A 146 8.12 6.21 -2.75
CA HIS A 146 8.71 7.22 -3.66
C HIS A 146 9.97 7.90 -3.10
N THR A 147 10.90 7.13 -2.52
CA THR A 147 12.18 7.66 -2.02
C THR A 147 13.38 6.94 -2.64
N HIS A 148 14.58 7.48 -2.40
CA HIS A 148 15.87 6.91 -2.80
C HIS A 148 16.49 6.02 -1.70
N ILE A 149 15.64 5.34 -0.94
CA ILE A 149 16.07 4.38 0.08
C ILE A 149 16.69 3.13 -0.57
N THR A 150 17.74 2.60 0.06
CA THR A 150 18.39 1.33 -0.32
C THR A 150 18.06 0.23 0.66
N THR A 151 18.25 -1.02 0.24
CA THR A 151 18.14 -2.20 1.11
C THR A 151 19.21 -2.20 2.21
N GLU A 152 20.41 -1.73 1.91
CA GLU A 152 21.49 -1.56 2.89
C GLU A 152 21.07 -0.66 4.05
N SER A 153 20.40 0.46 3.75
CA SER A 153 19.86 1.35 4.80
C SER A 153 18.86 0.60 5.69
N LEU A 154 17.95 -0.19 5.11
CA LEU A 154 16.97 -0.98 5.87
C LEU A 154 17.62 -2.00 6.81
N GLN A 155 18.75 -2.59 6.43
CA GLN A 155 19.51 -3.52 7.27
C GLN A 155 20.15 -2.84 8.49
N LEU A 156 20.29 -1.50 8.49
CA LEU A 156 20.79 -0.75 9.64
C LEU A 156 19.75 -0.55 10.75
N LEU A 157 18.50 -1.00 10.54
CA LEU A 157 17.47 -0.93 11.55
C LEU A 157 17.85 -1.78 12.78
N PRO A 158 17.79 -1.22 14.00
CA PRO A 158 18.10 -1.97 15.21
C PRO A 158 17.21 -3.22 15.35
N PRO A 159 17.75 -4.34 15.87
CA PRO A 159 16.96 -5.55 16.12
C PRO A 159 15.89 -5.35 17.22
N THR A 160 15.97 -4.25 17.97
CA THR A 160 14.95 -3.83 18.95
C THR A 160 13.70 -3.23 18.31
N ALA A 161 13.80 -2.78 17.06
CA ALA A 161 12.65 -2.26 16.31
C ALA A 161 11.60 -3.37 16.11
N ARG A 162 10.32 -2.99 16.08
CA ARG A 162 9.20 -3.92 15.93
C ARG A 162 8.22 -3.35 14.92
N ILE A 163 8.62 -3.36 13.65
CA ILE A 163 7.86 -2.77 12.56
C ILE A 163 6.66 -3.65 12.27
N SER A 164 5.48 -3.04 12.37
CA SER A 164 4.21 -3.66 12.01
C SER A 164 3.63 -3.12 10.71
N HIS A 165 4.00 -1.90 10.30
CA HIS A 165 3.58 -1.32 9.03
C HIS A 165 4.79 -0.80 8.25
N LEU A 166 5.01 -1.34 7.06
CA LEU A 166 6.06 -0.91 6.14
C LEU A 166 5.46 -0.65 4.76
N ALA A 167 5.64 0.58 4.26
CA ALA A 167 5.30 0.94 2.89
C ALA A 167 6.57 1.46 2.19
N ILE A 168 6.98 0.76 1.14
CA ILE A 168 8.19 0.98 0.33
C ILE A 168 7.86 0.98 -1.16
N ASN A 169 6.63 1.36 -1.52
CA ASN A 169 6.20 1.36 -2.92
C ASN A 169 6.97 2.39 -3.76
N HIS A 170 7.29 2.01 -5.00
CA HIS A 170 7.97 2.85 -6.00
C HIS A 170 9.33 3.39 -5.54
N CYS A 171 10.12 2.60 -4.81
CA CYS A 171 11.52 2.93 -4.48
C CYS A 171 12.45 2.30 -5.52
N ALA A 172 13.17 3.12 -6.30
CA ALA A 172 13.94 2.67 -7.45
C ALA A 172 15.28 1.99 -7.11
N LEU A 173 15.77 2.16 -5.88
CA LEU A 173 17.10 1.70 -5.44
C LEU A 173 17.04 0.48 -4.50
N ILE A 174 15.87 -0.14 -4.36
CA ILE A 174 15.70 -1.34 -3.56
C ILE A 174 15.97 -2.56 -4.45
N GLU A 175 16.97 -3.36 -4.08
CA GLU A 175 17.27 -4.64 -4.73
C GLU A 175 16.33 -5.75 -4.21
N ASP A 176 15.81 -6.57 -5.12
CA ASP A 176 14.78 -7.56 -4.78
C ASP A 176 15.26 -8.64 -3.81
N VAL A 177 16.43 -9.23 -4.06
CA VAL A 177 16.97 -10.34 -3.25
C VAL A 177 17.19 -9.88 -1.81
N SER A 178 17.87 -8.74 -1.66
CA SER A 178 18.16 -8.11 -0.37
C SER A 178 16.88 -7.69 0.37
N LEU A 179 15.82 -7.31 -0.36
CA LEU A 179 14.52 -6.99 0.23
C LEU A 179 13.79 -8.25 0.74
N VAL A 180 13.78 -9.33 -0.04
CA VAL A 180 13.18 -10.61 0.37
C VAL A 180 13.91 -11.15 1.60
N ASP A 181 15.24 -11.09 1.61
CA ASP A 181 16.04 -11.47 2.77
C ASP A 181 15.71 -10.61 3.99
N PHE A 182 15.58 -9.29 3.83
CA PHE A 182 15.17 -8.40 4.92
C PHE A 182 13.81 -8.81 5.49
N ILE A 183 12.79 -8.99 4.66
CA ILE A 183 11.41 -9.29 5.11
C ILE A 183 11.34 -10.66 5.81
N THR A 184 12.07 -11.66 5.31
CA THR A 184 11.98 -13.05 5.77
C THR A 184 12.92 -13.37 6.95
N SER A 185 14.05 -12.65 7.08
CA SER A 185 15.08 -12.96 8.08
C SER A 185 15.24 -11.90 9.17
N HIS A 186 14.99 -10.62 8.89
CA HIS A 186 15.38 -9.55 9.79
C HIS A 186 14.48 -9.47 11.04
N PRO A 187 15.06 -9.40 12.26
CA PRO A 187 14.30 -9.45 13.51
C PRO A 187 13.30 -8.31 13.69
N SER A 188 13.52 -7.16 13.03
CA SER A 188 12.63 -6.00 13.14
C SER A 188 11.29 -6.15 12.40
N VAL A 189 11.18 -7.12 11.49
CA VAL A 189 9.99 -7.30 10.63
C VAL A 189 9.44 -8.73 10.66
N LYS A 190 10.32 -9.74 10.73
CA LYS A 190 10.00 -11.17 10.54
C LYS A 190 8.80 -11.69 11.36
N HIS A 191 8.61 -11.16 12.57
CA HIS A 191 7.57 -11.62 13.50
C HIS A 191 6.56 -10.54 13.89
N THR A 192 6.69 -9.34 13.33
CA THR A 192 5.88 -8.18 13.73
C THR A 192 5.12 -7.54 12.58
N LEU A 193 5.52 -7.81 11.33
CA LEU A 193 4.96 -7.17 10.16
C LEU A 193 3.51 -7.59 9.92
N VAL A 194 2.61 -6.62 9.87
CA VAL A 194 1.17 -6.80 9.64
C VAL A 194 0.75 -6.21 8.29
N TYR A 195 1.36 -5.09 7.90
CA TYR A 195 1.11 -4.40 6.64
C TYR A 195 2.42 -4.27 5.87
N LEU A 196 2.42 -4.76 4.63
CA LEU A 196 3.51 -4.58 3.67
C LEU A 196 2.96 -4.04 2.35
N ASP A 197 3.49 -2.89 1.93
CA ASP A 197 3.33 -2.39 0.57
C ASP A 197 4.67 -2.30 -0.12
N ALA A 198 4.94 -3.24 -1.03
CA ALA A 198 6.14 -3.30 -1.85
C ALA A 198 5.80 -3.14 -3.33
N SER A 199 4.73 -2.41 -3.65
CA SER A 199 4.30 -2.22 -5.04
C SER A 199 5.36 -1.50 -5.88
N VAL A 200 5.64 -1.97 -7.10
CA VAL A 200 6.65 -1.42 -8.00
C VAL A 200 6.00 -0.80 -9.23
N ASP A 201 6.64 0.23 -9.80
CA ASP A 201 6.23 0.78 -11.09
C ASP A 201 6.69 -0.14 -12.22
N LEU A 202 5.74 -0.60 -13.03
CA LEU A 202 5.98 -1.48 -14.18
C LEU A 202 6.76 -0.78 -15.32
N THR A 203 7.00 0.53 -15.20
CA THR A 203 7.57 1.35 -16.28
C THR A 203 9.08 1.51 -16.23
N VAL A 204 9.78 1.24 -15.11
CA VAL A 204 11.18 1.71 -14.92
C VAL A 204 12.17 0.66 -14.37
N SER A 205 11.77 -0.47 -13.81
CA SER A 205 12.73 -1.34 -13.09
C SER A 205 13.01 -2.69 -13.78
N GLU A 206 14.24 -3.17 -13.60
CA GLU A 206 14.64 -4.56 -13.88
C GLU A 206 13.58 -5.53 -13.32
N GLU A 207 13.15 -6.49 -14.12
CA GLU A 207 12.03 -7.35 -13.75
C GLU A 207 12.32 -8.13 -12.46
N ILE A 208 11.55 -7.85 -11.40
CA ILE A 208 11.53 -8.71 -10.20
C ILE A 208 11.31 -10.14 -10.66
N LYS A 209 12.28 -11.00 -10.35
CA LYS A 209 12.25 -12.39 -10.79
C LYS A 209 11.16 -13.14 -10.04
N GLU A 210 10.45 -13.99 -10.76
CA GLU A 210 9.38 -14.85 -10.22
C GLU A 210 9.85 -15.67 -8.99
N ARG A 211 11.11 -16.11 -9.00
CA ARG A 211 11.72 -16.86 -7.91
C ARG A 211 11.74 -16.09 -6.59
N GLU A 212 12.02 -14.79 -6.63
CA GLU A 212 12.06 -13.95 -5.43
C GLU A 212 10.66 -13.72 -4.88
N THR A 213 9.68 -13.53 -5.77
CA THR A 213 8.26 -13.49 -5.37
C THR A 213 7.83 -14.78 -4.69
N GLU A 214 8.23 -15.94 -5.23
CA GLU A 214 7.90 -17.23 -4.64
C GLU A 214 8.53 -17.40 -3.25
N LEU A 215 9.80 -17.01 -3.08
CA LEU A 215 10.50 -17.04 -1.79
C LEU A 215 9.81 -16.13 -0.77
N LEU A 216 9.46 -14.91 -1.17
CA LEU A 216 8.74 -13.96 -0.32
C LEU A 216 7.41 -14.55 0.16
N LEU A 217 6.61 -15.13 -0.74
CA LEU A 217 5.32 -15.71 -0.40
C LEU A 217 5.46 -16.96 0.49
N ARG A 218 6.46 -17.81 0.23
CA ARG A 218 6.70 -19.04 1.00
C ARG A 218 7.15 -18.75 2.44
N TYR A 219 7.98 -17.74 2.63
CA TYR A 219 8.55 -17.37 3.93
C TYR A 219 7.94 -16.09 4.52
N ALA A 220 6.80 -15.65 4.00
CA ALA A 220 6.14 -14.44 4.46
C ALA A 220 5.80 -14.54 5.95
N PRO A 221 5.98 -13.47 6.74
CA PRO A 221 5.53 -13.43 8.12
C PRO A 221 4.05 -13.79 8.24
N ARG A 222 3.74 -14.79 9.08
CA ARG A 222 2.34 -15.23 9.33
C ARG A 222 1.46 -14.18 10.01
N THR A 223 2.07 -13.09 10.47
CA THR A 223 1.40 -11.93 11.05
C THR A 223 0.82 -10.97 10.00
N ILE A 224 1.19 -11.12 8.72
CA ILE A 224 0.74 -10.24 7.65
C ILE A 224 -0.76 -10.40 7.41
N LYS A 225 -1.45 -9.25 7.45
CA LYS A 225 -2.86 -9.08 7.10
C LYS A 225 -3.04 -8.34 5.78
N THR A 226 -2.16 -7.38 5.47
CA THR A 226 -2.20 -6.64 4.22
C THR A 226 -0.89 -6.84 3.47
N LEU A 227 -0.98 -7.42 2.26
CA LEU A 227 0.15 -7.67 1.39
C LEU A 227 -0.12 -7.05 0.01
N LYS A 228 0.68 -6.05 -0.36
CA LYS A 228 0.57 -5.40 -1.66
C LYS A 228 1.83 -5.59 -2.49
N LEU A 229 1.71 -6.41 -3.54
CA LEU A 229 2.79 -6.80 -4.45
C LEU A 229 2.48 -6.43 -5.91
N ARG A 230 1.77 -5.31 -6.16
CA ARG A 230 1.54 -4.88 -7.54
C ARG A 230 2.89 -4.67 -8.22
N GLY A 231 3.03 -5.16 -9.45
CA GLY A 231 4.25 -5.01 -10.25
C GLY A 231 5.22 -6.18 -10.14
N TRP A 232 5.04 -7.07 -9.16
CA TRP A 232 5.88 -8.26 -8.99
C TRP A 232 5.52 -9.33 -10.02
N LYS A 233 6.50 -10.04 -10.58
CA LYS A 233 6.24 -11.15 -11.49
C LYS A 233 5.83 -12.39 -10.68
N MET A 234 4.71 -13.00 -11.05
CA MET A 234 4.15 -14.17 -10.39
C MET A 234 3.78 -15.22 -11.45
N GLY A 235 4.22 -16.46 -11.27
CA GLY A 235 3.75 -17.60 -12.04
C GLY A 235 2.84 -18.51 -11.24
N SER A 236 2.44 -19.64 -11.83
CA SER A 236 1.44 -20.56 -11.25
C SER A 236 1.88 -21.16 -9.90
N ALA A 237 3.19 -21.33 -9.66
CA ALA A 237 3.72 -21.79 -8.38
C ALA A 237 3.37 -20.82 -7.22
N CYS A 238 3.29 -19.52 -7.52
CA CYS A 238 2.88 -18.51 -6.53
C CYS A 238 1.42 -18.71 -6.09
N ALA A 239 0.54 -19.24 -6.96
CA ALA A 239 -0.86 -19.47 -6.62
C ALA A 239 -1.03 -20.49 -5.49
N ALA A 240 -0.21 -21.55 -5.48
CA ALA A 240 -0.19 -22.53 -4.40
C ALA A 240 0.26 -21.89 -3.07
N GLN A 241 1.24 -20.99 -3.10
CA GLN A 241 1.68 -20.25 -1.90
C GLN A 241 0.60 -19.28 -1.43
N LEU A 242 -0.04 -18.55 -2.35
CA LEU A 242 -1.16 -17.66 -2.04
C LEU A 242 -2.35 -18.39 -1.42
N LYS A 243 -2.64 -19.63 -1.86
CA LYS A 243 -3.64 -20.51 -1.24
C LYS A 243 -3.35 -20.76 0.24
N SER A 244 -2.08 -20.98 0.60
CA SER A 244 -1.68 -21.13 2.01
C SER A 244 -1.84 -19.83 2.83
N LEU A 245 -1.54 -18.67 2.23
CA LEU A 245 -1.61 -17.36 2.88
C LEU A 245 -3.04 -16.81 3.00
N ASN A 246 -3.99 -17.31 2.21
CA ASN A 246 -5.39 -16.89 2.20
C ASN A 246 -6.11 -17.07 3.57
N GLN A 247 -5.51 -17.83 4.48
CA GLN A 247 -6.03 -18.03 5.83
C GLN A 247 -5.70 -16.87 6.78
N THR A 248 -4.61 -16.13 6.53
CA THR A 248 -4.14 -15.05 7.41
C THR A 248 -4.31 -13.66 6.81
N ILE A 249 -4.21 -13.55 5.49
CA ILE A 249 -4.28 -12.27 4.77
C ILE A 249 -5.74 -11.81 4.66
N GLU A 250 -5.98 -10.54 4.99
CA GLU A 250 -7.26 -9.84 4.85
C GLU A 250 -7.30 -8.99 3.57
N GLU A 251 -6.17 -8.44 3.14
CA GLU A 251 -6.04 -7.62 1.93
C GLU A 251 -4.84 -8.05 1.08
N LEU A 252 -5.08 -8.39 -0.19
CA LEU A 252 -4.05 -8.85 -1.13
C LEU A 252 -4.10 -8.02 -2.42
N SER A 253 -2.95 -7.49 -2.86
CA SER A 253 -2.79 -7.05 -4.25
C SER A 253 -1.80 -7.94 -4.99
N ILE A 254 -2.26 -8.52 -6.09
CA ILE A 254 -1.46 -9.45 -6.89
C ILE A 254 -0.58 -8.73 -7.91
N GLY A 255 0.49 -9.41 -8.28
CA GLY A 255 1.45 -8.99 -9.30
C GLY A 255 0.99 -9.26 -10.74
N THR A 256 1.94 -9.23 -11.66
CA THR A 256 1.78 -9.60 -13.08
C THR A 256 2.02 -11.10 -13.29
N GLY A 257 1.57 -11.66 -14.41
CA GLY A 257 1.89 -13.05 -14.81
C GLY A 257 0.87 -14.12 -14.41
N LEU A 258 0.09 -13.91 -13.34
CA LEU A 258 -1.00 -14.81 -12.96
C LEU A 258 -2.18 -14.74 -13.93
N ARG A 259 -2.80 -15.89 -14.19
CA ARG A 259 -4.06 -16.00 -14.95
C ARG A 259 -5.26 -15.99 -14.00
N MET A 260 -6.44 -15.68 -14.52
CA MET A 260 -7.67 -15.70 -13.71
C MET A 260 -7.92 -17.10 -13.10
N ARG A 261 -7.58 -18.16 -13.83
CA ARG A 261 -7.67 -19.55 -13.35
C ARG A 261 -6.79 -19.83 -12.13
N ASP A 262 -5.60 -19.24 -12.09
CA ASP A 262 -4.68 -19.38 -10.95
C ASP A 262 -5.21 -18.67 -9.71
N LEU A 263 -6.00 -17.61 -9.87
CA LEU A 263 -6.68 -16.97 -8.74
C LEU A 263 -7.89 -17.74 -8.26
N GLU A 264 -8.61 -18.39 -9.19
CA GLU A 264 -9.74 -19.24 -8.84
C GLU A 264 -9.28 -20.44 -8.00
N SER A 265 -8.13 -21.03 -8.30
CA SER A 265 -7.59 -22.17 -7.55
C SER A 265 -7.24 -21.84 -6.08
N ILE A 266 -7.04 -20.56 -5.75
CA ILE A 266 -6.83 -20.10 -4.36
C ILE A 266 -8.07 -20.37 -3.48
N PHE A 267 -9.26 -20.49 -4.08
CA PHE A 267 -10.55 -20.68 -3.41
C PHE A 267 -11.17 -22.06 -3.67
N LEU A 268 -10.43 -22.97 -4.28
CA LEU A 268 -10.91 -24.31 -4.64
C LEU A 268 -10.04 -25.39 -4.00
N ASP A 269 -10.65 -26.55 -3.74
CA ASP A 269 -9.93 -27.71 -3.21
C ASP A 269 -9.10 -28.36 -4.33
N ASP A 270 -8.02 -29.07 -3.96
CA ASP A 270 -7.06 -29.61 -4.94
C ASP A 270 -7.68 -30.70 -5.83
N GLU A 271 -8.71 -31.40 -5.36
CA GLU A 271 -9.44 -32.43 -6.15
C GLU A 271 -10.30 -31.83 -7.28
N ASP A 272 -10.64 -30.54 -7.21
CA ASP A 272 -11.50 -29.87 -8.20
C ASP A 272 -10.75 -29.29 -9.41
N ASN A 273 -9.41 -29.36 -9.38
CA ASN A 273 -8.55 -28.75 -10.40
C ASN A 273 -8.31 -29.68 -11.60
N ASP A 274 -8.31 -30.99 -11.39
CA ASP A 274 -8.03 -32.00 -12.42
C ASP A 274 -9.20 -32.25 -13.39
N SER A 275 -10.44 -31.87 -13.01
CA SER A 275 -11.64 -32.10 -13.84
C SER A 275 -11.94 -30.98 -14.85
N ARG A 276 -11.02 -30.04 -15.10
CA ARG A 276 -11.31 -28.76 -15.79
C ARG A 276 -10.61 -28.54 -17.12
N ASN A 277 -10.07 -29.59 -17.73
CA ASN A 277 -9.56 -29.50 -19.09
C ASN A 277 -10.73 -29.53 -20.08
N GLU A 278 -11.05 -28.36 -20.67
CA GLU A 278 -11.27 -28.14 -22.12
C GLU A 278 -12.35 -27.13 -22.55
N GLU A 279 -13.18 -26.56 -21.67
CA GLU A 279 -14.24 -25.64 -22.17
C GLU A 279 -13.94 -24.14 -21.98
N ASP A 280 -13.91 -23.45 -23.13
CA ASP A 280 -14.10 -22.03 -23.37
C ASP A 280 -12.87 -21.09 -23.27
N ALA A 281 -11.95 -21.25 -24.23
CA ALA A 281 -11.26 -20.12 -24.84
C ALA A 281 -11.94 -19.79 -26.18
N ILE A 282 -13.12 -19.17 -26.15
CA ILE A 282 -13.67 -18.52 -27.35
C ILE A 282 -13.09 -17.11 -27.40
N ASP A 283 -12.11 -16.95 -28.30
CA ASP A 283 -11.60 -15.68 -28.77
C ASP A 283 -12.75 -14.91 -29.43
N SER A 284 -13.35 -13.98 -28.70
CA SER A 284 -14.36 -13.08 -29.23
C SER A 284 -13.70 -11.88 -29.91
N SER A 285 -13.00 -12.13 -31.00
CA SER A 285 -12.65 -11.12 -31.99
C SER A 285 -13.31 -11.49 -33.31
N GLU A 286 -14.03 -10.53 -33.89
CA GLU A 286 -14.85 -10.61 -35.11
C GLU A 286 -16.33 -10.98 -34.90
N ILE A 287 -17.09 -10.03 -34.34
CA ILE A 287 -18.51 -9.88 -34.70
C ILE A 287 -18.68 -8.48 -35.29
N ASP A 288 -19.16 -8.48 -36.53
CA ASP A 288 -19.29 -7.36 -37.44
C ASP A 288 -20.08 -6.19 -36.84
N SER A 289 -19.52 -4.99 -36.95
CA SER A 289 -19.91 -3.71 -36.31
C SER A 289 -21.33 -3.18 -36.60
N LYS A 290 -22.18 -3.92 -37.32
CA LYS A 290 -23.55 -3.52 -37.69
C LYS A 290 -24.67 -4.21 -36.91
N TYR A 291 -24.42 -5.36 -36.25
CA TYR A 291 -25.45 -6.11 -35.52
C TYR A 291 -25.27 -6.10 -34.00
N THR A 292 -24.17 -5.51 -33.52
CA THR A 292 -23.79 -5.47 -32.10
C THR A 292 -24.86 -4.85 -31.21
N THR A 293 -25.56 -3.79 -31.65
CA THR A 293 -26.59 -3.12 -30.84
C THR A 293 -27.88 -3.94 -30.67
N VAL A 294 -28.18 -4.87 -31.57
CA VAL A 294 -29.41 -5.68 -31.53
C VAL A 294 -29.17 -6.99 -30.78
N LEU A 295 -27.97 -7.56 -30.91
CA LEU A 295 -27.60 -8.83 -30.25
C LEU A 295 -27.03 -8.64 -28.84
N GLU A 296 -26.64 -7.42 -28.47
CA GLU A 296 -26.11 -7.07 -27.15
C GLU A 296 -26.94 -7.63 -25.96
N PRO A 297 -28.29 -7.50 -25.94
CA PRO A 297 -29.09 -8.04 -24.84
C PRO A 297 -29.01 -9.57 -24.76
N MET A 298 -28.92 -10.25 -25.90
CA MET A 298 -28.83 -11.71 -25.97
C MET A 298 -27.45 -12.20 -25.54
N GLU A 299 -26.38 -11.55 -25.99
CA GLU A 299 -25.01 -11.83 -25.55
C GLU A 299 -24.85 -11.64 -24.04
N ARG A 300 -25.42 -10.55 -23.50
CA ARG A 300 -25.47 -10.32 -22.04
C ARG A 300 -26.21 -11.41 -21.29
N ALA A 301 -27.40 -11.81 -21.78
CA ALA A 301 -28.18 -12.87 -21.15
C ALA A 301 -27.44 -14.22 -21.18
N ILE A 302 -26.75 -14.54 -22.28
CA ILE A 302 -25.89 -15.72 -22.40
C ILE A 302 -24.74 -15.65 -21.39
N ALA A 303 -24.04 -14.52 -21.29
CA ALA A 303 -22.94 -14.33 -20.34
C ALA A 303 -23.39 -14.51 -18.88
N ILE A 304 -24.52 -13.90 -18.49
CA ILE A 304 -25.12 -14.05 -17.16
C ILE A 304 -25.48 -15.52 -16.89
N THR A 305 -26.09 -16.19 -17.87
CA THR A 305 -26.51 -17.59 -17.73
C THR A 305 -25.31 -18.52 -17.60
N LYS A 306 -24.28 -18.33 -18.43
CA LYS A 306 -23.00 -19.07 -18.34
C LYS A 306 -22.35 -18.86 -16.97
N LEU A 307 -22.26 -17.62 -16.48
CA LEU A 307 -21.69 -17.31 -15.16
C LEU A 307 -22.47 -18.00 -14.04
N ARG A 308 -23.81 -17.87 -14.02
CA ARG A 308 -24.66 -18.50 -13.00
C ARG A 308 -24.53 -20.02 -13.02
N ARG A 309 -24.52 -20.62 -14.22
CA ARG A 309 -24.32 -22.05 -14.40
C ARG A 309 -22.95 -22.48 -13.85
N ARG A 310 -21.88 -21.76 -14.19
CA ARG A 310 -20.52 -22.04 -13.70
C ARG A 310 -20.43 -21.97 -12.18
N ILE A 311 -20.97 -20.91 -11.56
CA ILE A 311 -21.01 -20.75 -10.10
C ILE A 311 -21.81 -21.88 -9.43
N SER A 312 -22.92 -22.31 -10.05
CA SER A 312 -23.80 -23.34 -9.49
C SER A 312 -23.24 -24.76 -9.61
N ILE A 313 -22.51 -25.06 -10.69
CA ILE A 313 -21.94 -26.39 -10.93
C ILE A 313 -20.60 -26.55 -10.20
N THR A 314 -19.86 -25.46 -10.00
CA THR A 314 -18.59 -25.52 -9.29
C THR A 314 -18.83 -25.88 -7.82
N PRO A 315 -18.28 -26.99 -7.33
CA PRO A 315 -18.46 -27.41 -5.94
C PRO A 315 -17.99 -26.32 -4.98
N LEU A 316 -18.62 -26.28 -3.82
CA LEU A 316 -18.17 -25.42 -2.73
C LEU A 316 -16.97 -26.10 -2.06
N PRO A 317 -15.92 -25.34 -1.72
CA PRO A 317 -14.81 -25.89 -0.97
C PRO A 317 -15.35 -26.55 0.30
N THR A 318 -15.00 -27.82 0.48
CA THR A 318 -15.44 -28.60 1.63
C THR A 318 -14.84 -27.97 2.88
N VAL A 319 -15.70 -27.68 3.87
CA VAL A 319 -15.35 -26.94 5.09
C VAL A 319 -14.48 -27.80 6.02
N THR A 320 -13.32 -28.23 5.56
CA THR A 320 -12.30 -28.89 6.38
C THR A 320 -11.29 -27.83 6.84
N GLY A 321 -11.74 -27.00 7.80
CA GLY A 321 -10.87 -26.36 8.78
C GLY A 321 -10.34 -24.94 8.52
N ALA A 322 -10.31 -24.43 7.29
CA ALA A 322 -9.71 -23.11 7.03
C ALA A 322 -10.73 -22.08 6.53
N LYS A 323 -11.19 -21.19 7.41
CA LYS A 323 -11.92 -20.00 6.99
C LYS A 323 -10.96 -19.08 6.22
N HIS A 324 -11.28 -18.80 4.96
CA HIS A 324 -10.60 -17.75 4.20
C HIS A 324 -10.78 -16.41 4.93
N SER A 325 -9.67 -15.69 5.17
CA SER A 325 -9.69 -14.38 5.83
C SER A 325 -9.66 -13.22 4.83
N LEU A 326 -9.40 -13.52 3.55
CA LEU A 326 -9.24 -12.52 2.51
C LEU A 326 -10.57 -11.83 2.19
N ARG A 327 -10.60 -10.52 2.42
CA ARG A 327 -11.76 -9.64 2.19
C ARG A 327 -11.57 -8.71 1.00
N TYR A 328 -10.35 -8.28 0.75
CA TYR A 328 -10.02 -7.34 -0.32
C TYR A 328 -9.00 -7.96 -1.27
N LEU A 329 -9.36 -8.09 -2.54
CA LEU A 329 -8.49 -8.60 -3.60
C LEU A 329 -8.30 -7.55 -4.69
N ASP A 330 -7.07 -7.14 -4.95
CA ASP A 330 -6.73 -6.17 -6.01
C ASP A 330 -6.01 -6.86 -7.16
N ILE A 331 -6.74 -7.07 -8.26
CA ILE A 331 -6.27 -7.76 -9.46
C ILE A 331 -5.74 -6.83 -10.54
N ARG A 332 -5.56 -5.54 -10.23
CA ARG A 332 -5.10 -4.55 -11.21
C ARG A 332 -3.67 -4.80 -11.73
N GLY A 333 -2.90 -5.65 -11.04
CA GLY A 333 -1.58 -6.10 -11.51
C GLY A 333 -1.63 -7.05 -12.70
N MET A 334 -2.75 -7.71 -12.96
CA MET A 334 -2.89 -8.61 -14.12
C MET A 334 -3.05 -7.84 -15.42
N THR A 335 -2.87 -8.52 -16.56
CA THR A 335 -3.18 -7.93 -17.88
C THR A 335 -4.68 -7.65 -18.01
N LEU A 336 -5.06 -6.66 -18.82
CA LEU A 336 -6.49 -6.35 -19.03
C LEU A 336 -7.28 -7.55 -19.60
N ALA A 337 -6.64 -8.37 -20.42
CA ALA A 337 -7.22 -9.59 -20.98
C ALA A 337 -7.51 -10.66 -19.91
N GLU A 338 -6.69 -10.77 -18.87
CA GLU A 338 -6.99 -11.66 -17.75
C GLU A 338 -8.02 -11.06 -16.79
N GLN A 339 -7.96 -9.75 -16.53
CA GLN A 339 -8.95 -9.09 -15.68
C GLN A 339 -10.35 -9.15 -16.30
N SER A 340 -10.49 -9.09 -17.64
CA SER A 340 -11.78 -9.16 -18.33
C SER A 340 -12.53 -10.48 -18.10
N LYS A 341 -11.80 -11.57 -17.78
CA LYS A 341 -12.35 -12.89 -17.44
C LYS A 341 -13.06 -12.92 -16.09
N ILE A 342 -12.99 -11.86 -15.29
CA ILE A 342 -13.77 -11.74 -14.05
C ILE A 342 -15.29 -11.89 -14.32
N ARG A 343 -15.75 -11.52 -15.53
CA ARG A 343 -17.16 -11.65 -15.96
C ARG A 343 -17.68 -13.08 -15.96
N SER A 344 -16.80 -14.07 -16.10
CA SER A 344 -17.15 -15.49 -16.07
C SER A 344 -16.56 -16.20 -14.86
N SER A 345 -15.97 -15.48 -13.90
CA SER A 345 -15.18 -16.07 -12.82
C SER A 345 -16.01 -16.56 -11.64
N ILE A 346 -15.56 -17.67 -11.05
CA ILE A 346 -16.12 -18.18 -9.79
C ILE A 346 -15.84 -17.27 -8.58
N LEU A 347 -14.92 -16.31 -8.71
CA LEU A 347 -14.63 -15.30 -7.68
C LEU A 347 -15.86 -14.43 -7.37
N LEU A 348 -16.84 -14.38 -8.25
CA LEU A 348 -18.13 -13.71 -8.00
C LEU A 348 -19.15 -14.62 -7.28
N GLY A 349 -18.84 -15.91 -7.14
CA GLY A 349 -19.72 -16.92 -6.58
C GLY A 349 -19.66 -17.07 -5.06
N ARG A 350 -20.15 -18.22 -4.60
CA ARG A 350 -20.15 -18.62 -3.18
C ARG A 350 -18.84 -19.30 -2.76
N GLN A 351 -17.99 -19.63 -3.70
CA GLN A 351 -16.67 -20.21 -3.46
C GLN A 351 -15.75 -19.19 -2.75
N SER A 352 -15.93 -17.91 -3.05
CA SER A 352 -15.14 -16.79 -2.52
C SER A 352 -15.89 -15.96 -1.47
N MET A 353 -16.80 -16.56 -0.68
CA MET A 353 -17.71 -15.81 0.21
C MET A 353 -17.04 -14.84 1.19
N ALA A 354 -15.77 -15.09 1.55
CA ALA A 354 -15.00 -14.17 2.40
C ALA A 354 -14.65 -12.83 1.71
N LEU A 355 -14.59 -12.79 0.37
CA LEU A 355 -14.29 -11.58 -0.39
C LEU A 355 -15.45 -10.59 -0.32
N ASP A 356 -15.17 -9.42 0.24
CA ASP A 356 -16.05 -8.26 0.27
C ASP A 356 -15.83 -7.37 -0.97
N VAL A 357 -14.59 -7.23 -1.43
CA VAL A 357 -14.20 -6.29 -2.48
C VAL A 357 -13.18 -6.89 -3.45
N ILE A 358 -13.42 -6.71 -4.75
CA ILE A 358 -12.45 -6.98 -5.83
C ILE A 358 -12.16 -5.67 -6.57
N ALA A 359 -10.90 -5.22 -6.56
CA ALA A 359 -10.46 -4.04 -7.28
C ALA A 359 -9.93 -4.41 -8.67
N VAL A 360 -10.51 -3.78 -9.69
CA VAL A 360 -10.18 -3.99 -11.11
C VAL A 360 -9.86 -2.65 -11.78
N ASN A 361 -9.23 -2.71 -12.96
CA ASN A 361 -8.86 -1.51 -13.70
C ASN A 361 -10.13 -0.79 -14.23
N ASP A 362 -10.13 0.54 -14.24
CA ASP A 362 -11.26 1.33 -14.74
C ASP A 362 -11.54 1.11 -16.23
N ARG A 363 -10.52 0.72 -17.00
CA ARG A 363 -10.63 0.37 -18.43
C ARG A 363 -11.54 -0.82 -18.72
N LEU A 364 -11.84 -1.66 -17.72
CA LEU A 364 -12.83 -2.74 -17.87
C LEU A 364 -14.27 -2.23 -17.82
N MET A 365 -14.47 -0.95 -17.53
CA MET A 365 -15.78 -0.33 -17.62
C MET A 365 -16.13 -0.12 -19.09
N ASP A 366 -16.89 -1.06 -19.63
CA ASP A 366 -17.55 -0.89 -20.92
C ASP A 366 -18.51 0.32 -20.83
N ARG A 367 -18.57 1.14 -21.89
CA ARG A 367 -19.52 2.28 -21.95
C ARG A 367 -20.97 1.83 -21.79
N GLU A 368 -21.26 0.58 -22.14
CA GLU A 368 -22.58 -0.05 -22.16
C GLU A 368 -23.03 -0.64 -20.81
N GLY A 369 -22.18 -0.65 -19.77
CA GLY A 369 -22.58 -1.11 -18.43
C GLY A 369 -22.69 -2.64 -18.28
N THR A 370 -22.29 -3.42 -19.29
CA THR A 370 -22.32 -4.89 -19.32
C THR A 370 -21.70 -5.54 -18.07
N LEU A 371 -20.51 -5.10 -17.64
CA LEU A 371 -19.87 -5.59 -16.42
C LEU A 371 -20.72 -5.35 -15.15
N LYS A 372 -21.38 -4.19 -15.06
CA LYS A 372 -22.22 -3.81 -13.91
C LYS A 372 -23.43 -4.73 -13.80
N GLU A 373 -24.08 -5.03 -14.91
CA GLU A 373 -25.26 -5.91 -14.95
C GLU A 373 -24.90 -7.36 -14.65
N ILE A 374 -23.82 -7.87 -15.26
CA ILE A 374 -23.31 -9.22 -14.99
C ILE A 374 -23.02 -9.37 -13.49
N CYS A 375 -22.26 -8.44 -12.90
CA CYS A 375 -21.94 -8.48 -11.46
C CYS A 375 -23.21 -8.36 -10.58
N ALA A 376 -24.14 -7.47 -10.93
CA ALA A 376 -25.39 -7.30 -10.20
C ALA A 376 -26.25 -8.58 -10.20
N SER A 377 -26.21 -9.34 -11.30
CA SER A 377 -26.96 -10.60 -11.45
C SER A 377 -26.52 -11.71 -10.50
N VAL A 378 -25.31 -11.60 -9.93
CA VAL A 378 -24.71 -12.54 -8.97
C VAL A 378 -24.42 -11.91 -7.60
N GLY A 379 -25.06 -10.77 -7.30
CA GLY A 379 -25.01 -10.16 -5.97
C GLY A 379 -23.82 -9.24 -5.71
N TRP A 380 -23.20 -8.69 -6.75
CA TRP A 380 -22.11 -7.71 -6.64
C TRP A 380 -22.55 -6.33 -7.13
N ASN A 381 -22.05 -5.28 -6.50
CA ASN A 381 -22.26 -3.89 -6.88
C ASN A 381 -20.98 -3.28 -7.39
N LEU A 382 -21.06 -2.51 -8.46
CA LEU A 382 -19.92 -1.82 -9.02
C LEU A 382 -19.88 -0.37 -8.52
N LYS A 383 -18.74 0.04 -7.94
CA LYS A 383 -18.46 1.40 -7.52
C LYS A 383 -17.21 1.93 -8.21
N ARG A 384 -17.25 3.17 -8.69
CA ARG A 384 -16.06 3.86 -9.20
C ARG A 384 -15.41 4.66 -8.07
N ASP A 385 -14.10 4.55 -7.96
CA ASP A 385 -13.25 5.30 -7.03
C ASP A 385 -12.02 5.82 -7.79
N GLY A 386 -12.14 7.02 -8.35
CA GLY A 386 -11.10 7.61 -9.22
C GLY A 386 -10.79 6.72 -10.43
N ARG A 387 -9.53 6.30 -10.56
CA ARG A 387 -9.03 5.38 -11.61
C ARG A 387 -9.22 3.90 -11.27
N ARG A 388 -10.01 3.59 -10.23
CA ARG A 388 -10.27 2.22 -9.77
C ARG A 388 -11.74 1.90 -9.90
N CYS A 389 -12.00 0.66 -10.29
CA CYS A 389 -13.33 0.08 -10.24
C CYS A 389 -13.35 -0.96 -9.12
N LEU A 390 -14.30 -0.84 -8.21
CA LEU A 390 -14.48 -1.72 -7.06
C LEU A 390 -15.75 -2.53 -7.25
N LEU A 391 -15.61 -3.85 -7.37
CA LEU A 391 -16.71 -4.79 -7.25
C LEU A 391 -16.91 -5.06 -5.76
N VAL A 392 -18.05 -4.67 -5.20
CA VAL A 392 -18.38 -4.78 -3.78
C VAL A 392 -19.52 -5.77 -3.62
N ARG A 393 -19.31 -6.84 -2.86
CA ARG A 393 -20.36 -7.84 -2.60
C ARG A 393 -21.54 -7.20 -1.87
N ARG A 394 -22.77 -7.51 -2.26
CA ARG A 394 -23.98 -7.12 -1.53
C ARG A 394 -24.02 -7.90 -0.23
N LYS A 395 -24.00 -7.19 0.89
CA LYS A 395 -24.31 -7.80 2.20
C LYS A 395 -25.83 -8.04 2.21
N VAL A 396 -26.20 -9.32 2.28
CA VAL A 396 -27.60 -9.77 2.41
C VAL A 396 -28.03 -9.63 3.85
#